data_AF-A0A2E4NET5-F1
#
_entry.id   AF-A0A2E4NET5-F1
#
_cell.length_a   1.000
_cell.length_b   1.000
_cell.length_c   1.000
_cell.angle_alpha   90.00
_cell.angle_beta   90.00
_cell.angle_gamma   90.00
#
_symmetry.space_group_name_H-M   'P 1'
#
loop_
_entity.id
_entity.type
_entity.pdbx_description
1 polymer ?
#
loop_
_entity_poly.entity_id
_entity_poly.type
_entity_poly.pdbx_seq_one_letter_code
_entity_poly.pdbx_strand_id
1 'polypeptide(L)'
;MLKRLTEDQDTAYRRDGFVYPVQVMSRDAAGKLRFTLERFEREHPEYVSGMKAQKLHLLMTWMADLVRHSEILDAVEDILGPNLLCWQTSLFIKEA
;
A
#
# COMPACT_ATOMS: atom_id res chain seq x y z
N MET A 1 -16.81 1.82 -9.94
CA MET A 1 -15.41 2.25 -10.05
C MET A 1 -15.38 3.76 -10.07
N LEU A 2 -14.53 4.36 -9.25
CA LEU A 2 -14.42 5.80 -9.11
C LEU A 2 -13.06 6.20 -9.68
N LYS A 3 -13.02 7.10 -10.68
CA LYS A 3 -11.76 7.68 -11.16
C LYS A 3 -11.12 8.44 -9.99
N ARG A 4 -9.88 8.08 -9.63
CA ARG A 4 -9.17 8.60 -8.46
C ARG A 4 -8.07 9.58 -8.84
N LEU A 5 -7.31 9.31 -9.90
CA LEU A 5 -6.26 10.19 -10.39
C LEU A 5 -6.85 11.37 -11.17
N THR A 6 -6.32 12.56 -10.90
CA THR A 6 -6.60 13.72 -11.75
C THR A 6 -5.95 13.57 -13.12
N GLU A 7 -6.39 14.37 -14.09
CA GLU A 7 -5.78 14.38 -15.43
C GLU A 7 -4.29 14.77 -15.39
N ASP A 8 -3.92 15.72 -14.52
CA ASP A 8 -2.52 16.10 -14.29
C ASP A 8 -1.71 14.96 -13.69
N GLN A 9 -2.30 14.17 -12.79
CA GLN A 9 -1.64 13.01 -12.17
C GLN A 9 -1.43 11.87 -13.17
N ASP A 10 -2.42 11.57 -14.02
CA ASP A 10 -2.28 10.59 -15.11
C ASP A 10 -1.22 11.03 -16.12
N THR A 11 -1.24 12.31 -16.51
CA THR A 11 -0.23 12.89 -17.40
C THR A 11 1.18 12.82 -16.81
N ALA A 12 1.33 13.15 -15.52
CA ALA A 12 2.61 13.03 -14.82
C ALA A 12 3.11 11.58 -14.79
N TYR A 13 2.23 10.62 -14.51
CA TYR A 13 2.60 9.21 -14.53
C TYR A 13 3.08 8.76 -15.92
N ARG A 14 2.37 9.13 -16.99
CA ARG A 14 2.76 8.78 -18.36
C ARG A 14 4.09 9.39 -18.78
N ARG A 15 4.41 10.59 -18.30
CA ARG A 15 5.65 11.30 -18.62
C ARG A 15 6.84 10.79 -17.80
N ASP A 16 6.66 10.65 -16.49
CA ASP A 16 7.76 10.46 -15.53
C ASP A 16 7.89 9.01 -15.04
N GLY A 17 6.89 8.16 -15.31
CA GLY A 17 6.85 6.76 -14.86
C GLY A 17 6.42 6.59 -13.40
N PHE A 18 6.06 7.67 -12.71
CA PHE A 18 5.54 7.64 -11.34
C PHE A 18 4.59 8.83 -11.09
N VAL A 19 3.78 8.73 -10.05
CA VAL A 19 2.95 9.85 -9.57
C VAL A 19 2.94 9.91 -8.05
N TYR A 20 3.12 11.11 -7.51
CA TYR A 20 2.95 11.42 -6.09
C TYR A 20 2.60 12.91 -5.92
N PRO A 21 1.96 13.31 -4.80
CA PRO A 21 1.33 12.44 -3.81
C PRO A 21 -0.03 11.91 -4.31
N VAL A 22 -0.40 10.71 -3.86
CA VAL A 22 -1.76 10.16 -3.99
C VAL A 22 -2.25 9.87 -2.57
N GLN A 23 -3.25 10.62 -2.11
CA GLN A 23 -3.80 10.41 -0.78
C GLN A 23 -4.73 9.20 -0.79
N VAL A 24 -4.33 8.13 -0.09
CA VAL A 24 -5.12 6.88 -0.02
C VAL A 24 -5.82 6.67 1.33
N MET A 25 -5.43 7.45 2.34
CA MET A 25 -6.04 7.42 3.68
C MET A 25 -5.78 8.72 4.44
N SER A 26 -6.48 8.91 5.56
CA SER A 26 -6.24 10.02 6.48
C SER A 26 -4.97 9.78 7.31
N ARG A 27 -4.43 10.86 7.90
CA ARG A 27 -3.30 10.77 8.83
C ARG A 27 -3.61 9.90 10.05
N ASP A 28 -4.84 9.96 10.56
CA ASP A 28 -5.30 9.14 11.69
C ASP A 28 -5.34 7.65 11.33
N ALA A 29 -5.90 7.30 10.17
CA ALA A 29 -5.93 5.93 9.68
C ALA A 29 -4.50 5.37 9.45
N ALA A 30 -3.63 6.18 8.85
CA ALA A 30 -2.22 5.82 8.70
C ALA A 30 -1.53 5.61 10.06
N GLY A 31 -1.83 6.46 11.06
CA GLY A 31 -1.32 6.31 12.42
C GLY A 31 -1.76 5.01 13.10
N LYS A 32 -3.03 4.61 12.92
CA LYS A 32 -3.56 3.33 13.45
C LYS A 32 -2.91 2.11 12.80
N LEU A 33 -2.72 2.14 11.48
CA LEU A 33 -2.00 1.08 10.76
C LEU A 33 -0.54 1.01 11.20
N ARG A 34 0.12 2.15 11.35
CA ARG A 34 1.49 2.22 11.89
C ARG A 34 1.58 1.62 13.28
N PHE A 35 0.68 1.98 14.20
CA PHE A 35 0.65 1.40 15.55
C PHE A 35 0.46 -0.13 15.51
N THR A 36 -0.37 -0.61 14.59
CA THR A 36 -0.61 -2.05 14.38
C THR A 36 0.65 -2.76 13.89
N LEU A 37 1.37 -2.18 12.92
CA LEU A 37 2.65 -2.67 12.43
C LEU A 37 3.70 -2.69 13.56
N GLU A 38 3.88 -1.59 14.28
CA GLU A 38 4.88 -1.50 15.36
C GLU A 38 4.58 -2.48 16.51
N ARG A 39 3.29 -2.74 16.80
CA ARG A 39 2.92 -3.80 17.75
C ARG A 39 3.27 -5.18 17.21
N PHE A 40 2.93 -5.44 15.94
CA PHE A 40 3.27 -6.69 15.28
C PHE A 40 4.79 -6.94 15.26
N GLU A 41 5.61 -5.91 15.02
CA GLU A 41 7.07 -5.99 15.09
C GLU A 41 7.58 -6.46 16.46
N ARG A 42 6.98 -5.99 17.55
CA ARG A 42 7.36 -6.41 18.91
C ARG A 42 6.93 -7.83 19.24
N GLU A 43 5.75 -8.23 18.78
CA GLU A 43 5.18 -9.56 19.05
C GLU A 43 5.80 -10.64 18.16
N HIS A 44 6.23 -10.27 16.95
CA HIS A 44 6.66 -11.18 15.88
C HIS A 44 7.91 -10.65 15.14
N PRO A 45 9.05 -10.44 15.84
CA PRO A 45 10.25 -9.85 15.26
C PRO A 45 10.82 -10.65 14.07
N GLU A 46 10.52 -11.95 13.97
CA GLU A 46 10.92 -12.80 12.87
C GLU A 46 10.18 -12.53 11.55
N TYR A 47 9.02 -11.87 11.57
CA TYR A 47 8.19 -11.61 10.38
C TYR A 47 8.40 -10.25 9.75
N VAL A 48 9.30 -9.44 10.31
CA VAL A 48 9.48 -8.03 9.92
C VAL A 48 10.85 -7.75 9.32
N SER A 49 11.68 -8.80 9.17
CA SER A 49 12.95 -8.72 8.45
C SER A 49 13.14 -9.87 7.45
N GLY A 50 13.89 -9.59 6.38
CA GLY A 50 14.28 -10.58 5.38
C GLY A 50 13.09 -11.15 4.58
N MET A 51 13.22 -12.41 4.17
CA MET A 51 12.24 -13.09 3.30
C MET A 51 10.85 -13.21 3.95
N LYS A 52 10.76 -13.22 5.27
CA LYS A 52 9.50 -13.42 6.01
C LYS A 52 8.58 -12.19 5.99
N ALA A 53 9.13 -11.01 5.71
CA ALA A 53 8.35 -9.78 5.53
C ALA A 53 7.70 -9.69 4.13
N GLN A 54 8.04 -10.59 3.21
CA GLN A 54 7.43 -10.64 1.89
C GLN A 54 6.03 -11.24 1.94
N LYS A 55 5.13 -10.73 1.10
CA LYS A 55 3.74 -11.21 0.98
C LYS A 55 2.99 -11.30 2.32
N LEU A 56 3.29 -10.41 3.27
CA LEU A 56 2.66 -10.42 4.60
C LEU A 56 1.13 -10.33 4.53
N HIS A 57 0.57 -9.76 3.46
CA HIS A 57 -0.87 -9.76 3.14
C HIS A 57 -1.49 -11.16 2.97
N LEU A 58 -0.70 -12.22 2.83
CA LEU A 58 -1.18 -13.61 2.82
C LEU A 58 -1.34 -14.20 4.21
N LEU A 59 -0.65 -13.61 5.21
CA LEU A 59 -0.60 -14.13 6.58
C LEU A 59 -1.38 -13.26 7.56
N MET A 60 -1.45 -11.95 7.31
CA MET A 60 -1.99 -10.97 8.24
C MET A 60 -3.20 -10.25 7.63
N THR A 61 -4.34 -10.31 8.32
CA THR A 61 -5.60 -9.70 7.87
C THR A 61 -5.47 -8.19 7.66
N TRP A 62 -4.79 -7.48 8.57
CA TRP A 62 -4.61 -6.03 8.46
C TRP A 62 -3.79 -5.62 7.21
N MET A 63 -2.82 -6.44 6.78
CA MET A 63 -2.12 -6.24 5.50
C MET A 63 -3.00 -6.62 4.31
N ALA A 64 -3.78 -7.69 4.45
CA ALA A 64 -4.72 -8.15 3.44
C ALA A 64 -5.82 -7.10 3.16
N ASP A 65 -6.26 -6.38 4.19
CA ASP A 65 -7.19 -5.27 4.07
C ASP A 65 -6.52 -4.07 3.42
N LEU A 66 -5.26 -3.76 3.80
CA LEU A 66 -4.51 -2.66 3.23
C LEU A 66 -4.27 -2.82 1.72
N VAL A 67 -3.87 -4.01 1.25
CA VAL A 67 -3.67 -4.23 -0.20
C VAL A 67 -4.96 -4.19 -1.01
N ARG A 68 -6.12 -4.33 -0.35
CA ARG A 68 -7.45 -4.24 -0.98
C ARG A 68 -8.11 -2.89 -0.76
N HIS A 69 -7.40 -1.92 -0.19
CA HIS A 69 -7.95 -0.60 0.09
C HIS A 69 -8.40 0.08 -1.21
N SER A 70 -9.68 0.45 -1.29
CA SER A 70 -10.29 0.95 -2.53
C SER A 70 -9.53 2.14 -3.10
N GLU A 71 -9.12 3.10 -2.26
CA GLU A 71 -8.37 4.27 -2.72
C GLU A 71 -7.00 3.95 -3.34
N ILE A 72 -6.40 2.80 -2.98
CA ILE A 72 -5.20 2.30 -3.64
C ILE A 72 -5.59 1.64 -4.97
N LEU A 73 -6.58 0.75 -4.95
CA LEU A 73 -7.00 -0.01 -6.13
C LEU A 73 -7.57 0.90 -7.23
N ASP A 74 -8.42 1.86 -6.89
CA ASP A 74 -9.00 2.83 -7.83
C ASP A 74 -7.89 3.66 -8.50
N ALA A 75 -6.87 4.09 -7.75
CA ALA A 75 -5.73 4.83 -8.32
C ALA A 75 -4.84 3.97 -9.23
N VAL A 76 -4.65 2.69 -8.90
CA VAL A 76 -3.86 1.76 -9.73
C VAL A 76 -4.65 1.34 -10.97
N GLU A 77 -5.96 1.16 -10.83
CA GLU A 77 -6.88 0.82 -11.91
C GLU A 77 -6.93 1.91 -12.99
N ASP A 78 -6.92 3.19 -12.60
CA ASP A 78 -6.86 4.30 -13.55
C ASP A 78 -5.67 4.21 -14.52
N ILE A 79 -4.59 3.54 -14.12
CA ILE A 79 -3.36 3.35 -14.92
C ILE A 79 -3.35 1.99 -15.63
N LEU A 80 -3.63 0.90 -14.90
CA LEU A 80 -3.40 -0.47 -15.38
C LEU A 80 -4.67 -1.16 -15.91
N GLY A 81 -5.84 -0.57 -15.67
CA GLY A 81 -7.13 -1.19 -15.93
C GLY A 81 -7.65 -2.09 -14.79
N PRO A 82 -8.87 -2.63 -14.93
CA PRO A 82 -9.64 -3.17 -13.80
C PRO A 82 -9.20 -4.55 -13.29
N ASN A 83 -8.38 -5.27 -14.06
CA ASN A 83 -7.97 -6.64 -13.72
C ASN A 83 -6.65 -6.62 -12.94
N LEU A 84 -6.73 -6.23 -11.67
CA LEU A 84 -5.57 -6.06 -10.80
C LEU A 84 -5.23 -7.34 -10.02
N LEU A 85 -3.94 -7.68 -9.98
CA LEU A 85 -3.38 -8.73 -9.11
C LEU A 85 -2.31 -8.15 -8.20
N CYS A 86 -2.56 -8.13 -6.90
CA CYS A 86 -1.50 -7.86 -5.92
C CYS A 86 -0.60 -9.09 -5.79
N TRP A 87 0.49 -9.11 -6.55
CA TRP A 87 1.44 -10.23 -6.58
C TRP A 87 2.40 -10.25 -5.38
N GLN A 88 2.74 -9.09 -4.82
CA GLN A 88 3.79 -8.94 -3.81
C GLN A 88 3.50 -7.76 -2.87
N THR A 89 3.95 -7.89 -1.62
CA THR A 89 4.12 -6.77 -0.68
C THR A 89 5.49 -6.85 -0.03
N SER A 90 6.13 -5.70 0.12
CA SER A 90 7.38 -5.54 0.86
C SER A 90 7.26 -4.33 1.79
N LEU A 91 7.79 -4.46 3.00
CA LEU A 91 7.85 -3.35 3.96
C LEU A 91 9.21 -2.65 3.83
N PHE A 92 9.19 -1.33 3.69
CA PHE A 92 10.39 -0.48 3.63
C PHE A 92 10.54 0.30 4.94
N ILE A 93 10.94 -0.39 6.01
CA ILE A 93 11.03 0.16 7.36
C ILE A 93 12.40 0.82 7.56
N LYS A 94 12.40 2.03 8.12
CA LYS A 94 13.59 2.74 8.58
C LYS A 94 13.32 3.21 10.00
N GLU A 95 14.11 2.68 10.94
CA GLU A 95 14.06 3.08 12.34
C GLU A 95 14.45 4.55 12.50
N ALA A 96 13.88 5.19 13.53
CA ALA A 96 14.12 6.60 13.85
C ALA A 96 15.50 6.83 14.48
#